data_AF-A0A3D3LN21-F1
#
_entry.id   AF-A0A3D3LN21-F1
#
_cell.length_a   1.000
_cell.length_b   1.000
_cell.length_c   1.000
_cell.angle_alpha   90.00
_cell.angle_beta   90.00
_cell.angle_gamma   90.00
#
_symmetry.space_group_name_H-M   'P 1'
#
loop_
_entity.id
_entity.type
_entity.pdbx_description
1 polymer ?
#
loop_
_entity_poly.entity_id
_entity_poly.type
_entity_poly.pdbx_seq_one_letter_code
_entity_poly.pdbx_strand_id
1 'polypeptide(L)'
;MSDTNNNNSSNTAKIISGVILGLILFCSFYVVGIYLDLYGKTRDAGLIQAGGLEPEIISQRVDTQQAAIGQMDENNEAQILFGDLHVHSTFSTDAFLWSMPLYGGEGVYPIADACDYARYCSGIDFWAITDHAEATTKKRWSQTKQSLRDCNARAGDPSNPDMISYLGFEWSQVGATPETHYGHKNVIFEGLEDKELAMRPIASGGLATEVLRNQSSNMMPRSTVFLDFENRQVYYDIRKYLAEIGEAPSCDPTLPSNELPEDCFEIAETPADLVERLGQQNLDPLIIPHGSSWGFYTPFLTNWDKQLKTAMYPEKFKLIEIMSGHGNSEEYRDYKNAIPGEDGMLACPEPTENFTPLCQRAGEILMERCLASGEAQDVCDDRAEYARFAAVNMITAGHLSIGASEPSDWLDTGQCIDCFRPSFNHRPGTSIQYGLAISNFDDPENPTRFNWGFISASDNHRARPGTGYKPAQRLRTTEMARIESDYLIDMMRQTNEEYAEAELETLEDRRDDLSFNMLEVERQGS
;
A
#
# COMPACT_ATOMS: atom_id res chain seq x y z
N MET A 1 -38.95 37.06 58.41
CA MET A 1 -37.88 36.20 57.83
C MET A 1 -38.53 35.19 56.90
N SER A 2 -38.87 35.57 55.67
CA SER A 2 -39.46 34.64 54.69
C SER A 2 -39.13 34.95 53.22
N ASP A 3 -38.24 35.91 52.94
CA ASP A 3 -37.89 36.31 51.56
C ASP A 3 -36.52 35.82 51.09
N THR A 4 -35.76 35.12 51.94
CA THR A 4 -34.38 34.71 51.60
C THR A 4 -34.27 33.37 50.88
N ASN A 5 -35.34 32.56 50.81
CA ASN A 5 -35.27 31.23 50.18
C ASN A 5 -35.63 31.20 48.68
N ASN A 6 -36.39 32.17 48.17
CA ASN A 6 -36.74 32.22 46.73
C ASN A 6 -35.64 32.83 45.84
N ASN A 7 -34.80 33.72 46.38
CA ASN A 7 -33.70 34.34 45.61
C ASN A 7 -32.54 33.38 45.35
N ASN A 8 -32.26 32.44 46.28
CA ASN A 8 -31.20 31.45 46.08
C ASN A 8 -31.57 30.48 44.94
N SER A 9 -32.82 30.01 44.86
CA SER A 9 -33.30 29.14 43.76
C SER A 9 -33.14 29.80 42.38
N SER A 10 -33.55 31.06 42.24
CA SER A 10 -33.46 31.82 40.98
C SER A 10 -32.01 32.07 40.53
N ASN A 11 -31.11 32.39 41.47
CA ASN A 11 -29.70 32.57 41.16
C ASN A 11 -29.00 31.26 40.80
N THR A 12 -29.36 30.16 41.46
CA THR A 12 -28.82 28.83 41.14
C THR A 12 -29.26 28.39 39.75
N ALA A 13 -30.53 28.60 39.38
CA ALA A 13 -31.04 28.29 38.05
C ALA A 13 -30.34 29.12 36.95
N LYS A 14 -30.08 30.40 37.18
CA LYS A 14 -29.33 31.25 36.23
C LYS A 14 -27.88 30.79 36.05
N ILE A 15 -27.21 30.40 37.14
CA ILE A 15 -25.85 29.87 37.09
C ILE A 15 -25.84 28.55 36.30
N ILE A 16 -26.77 27.63 36.59
CA ILE A 16 -26.89 26.36 35.87
C ILE A 16 -27.15 26.60 34.38
N SER A 17 -28.10 27.47 34.02
CA SER A 17 -28.38 27.82 32.62
C SER A 17 -27.18 28.46 31.93
N GLY A 18 -26.42 29.31 32.63
CA GLY A 18 -25.19 29.91 32.12
C GLY A 18 -24.10 28.87 31.85
N VAL A 19 -23.94 27.90 32.76
CA VAL A 19 -23.00 26.78 32.59
C VAL A 19 -23.42 25.89 31.42
N ILE A 20 -24.70 25.53 31.31
CA ILE A 20 -25.23 24.72 30.20
C ILE A 20 -25.01 25.45 28.86
N LEU A 21 -25.34 26.74 28.77
CA LEU A 21 -25.13 27.52 27.56
C LEU A 21 -23.63 27.60 27.21
N GLY A 22 -22.76 27.78 28.21
CA GLY A 22 -21.31 27.76 28.02
C GLY A 22 -20.80 26.43 27.47
N LEU A 23 -21.29 25.30 27.99
CA LEU A 23 -20.95 23.97 27.50
C LEU A 23 -21.45 23.74 26.08
N ILE A 24 -22.68 24.14 25.76
CA ILE A 24 -23.23 24.01 24.40
C ILE A 24 -22.39 24.83 23.40
N LEU A 25 -22.04 26.06 23.75
CA LEU A 25 -21.20 26.90 22.90
C LEU A 25 -19.80 26.29 22.71
N PHE A 26 -19.18 25.81 23.79
CA PHE A 26 -17.88 25.15 23.73
C PHE A 26 -17.91 23.91 22.81
N CYS A 27 -18.88 23.01 23.02
CA CYS A 27 -19.05 21.83 22.17
C CYS A 27 -19.34 22.22 20.72
N SER A 28 -20.16 23.26 20.48
CA SER A 28 -20.45 23.74 19.13
C SER A 28 -19.21 24.29 18.44
N PHE A 29 -18.39 25.10 19.13
CA PHE A 29 -17.14 25.60 18.57
C PHE A 29 -16.13 24.48 18.32
N TYR A 30 -16.07 23.49 19.21
CA TYR A 30 -15.21 22.33 19.02
C TYR A 30 -15.62 21.53 17.78
N VAL A 31 -16.91 21.24 17.63
CA VAL A 31 -17.45 20.55 16.45
C VAL A 31 -17.20 21.37 15.18
N VAL A 32 -17.45 22.69 15.20
CA VAL A 32 -17.11 23.56 14.07
C VAL A 32 -15.62 23.47 13.72
N GLY A 33 -14.74 23.45 14.72
CA GLY A 33 -13.30 23.27 14.50
C GLY A 33 -12.94 21.94 13.84
N ILE A 34 -13.64 20.84 14.16
CA ILE A 34 -13.49 19.54 13.49
C ILE A 34 -13.89 19.67 12.02
N TYR A 35 -15.03 20.30 11.75
CA TYR A 35 -15.53 20.48 10.38
C TYR A 35 -14.71 21.46 9.54
N LEU A 36 -13.94 22.33 10.19
CA LEU A 36 -12.99 23.26 9.57
C LEU A 36 -11.54 22.75 9.54
N ASP A 37 -11.28 21.51 9.94
CA ASP A 37 -9.94 20.90 9.88
C ASP A 37 -8.85 21.61 10.69
N LEU A 38 -9.24 22.26 11.80
CA LEU A 38 -8.34 23.14 12.57
C LEU A 38 -7.38 22.41 13.53
N TYR A 39 -7.59 21.12 13.78
CA TYR A 39 -6.89 20.38 14.83
C TYR A 39 -5.80 19.43 14.32
N GLY A 40 -5.68 19.27 13.00
CA GLY A 40 -4.69 18.40 12.39
C GLY A 40 -3.29 19.01 12.39
N LYS A 41 -2.29 18.15 12.57
CA LYS A 41 -0.87 18.47 12.60
C LYS A 41 -0.15 17.74 11.48
N THR A 42 0.66 18.49 10.72
CA THR A 42 1.60 17.90 9.77
C THR A 42 2.59 17.02 10.52
N ARG A 43 2.77 15.78 10.06
CA ARG A 43 3.76 14.85 10.61
C ARG A 43 5.16 15.18 10.09
N ASP A 44 6.17 14.84 10.89
CA ASP A 44 7.59 15.03 10.56
C ASP A 44 8.30 13.67 10.48
N ALA A 45 9.56 13.69 10.04
CA ALA A 45 10.37 12.48 9.86
C ALA A 45 10.85 11.87 11.18
N GLY A 46 10.42 12.39 12.34
CA GLY A 46 10.88 11.97 13.66
C GLY A 46 12.31 12.41 13.96
N LEU A 47 12.85 11.89 15.06
CA LEU A 47 14.22 12.14 15.51
C LEU A 47 14.93 10.81 15.75
N ILE A 48 16.02 10.58 15.04
CA ILE A 48 16.88 9.40 15.21
C ILE A 48 17.44 9.44 16.64
N GLN A 49 17.06 8.46 17.46
CA GLN A 49 17.44 8.39 18.87
C GLN A 49 18.79 7.73 19.05
N ALA A 50 19.13 6.76 18.21
CA ALA A 50 20.29 5.94 18.42
C ALA A 50 21.56 6.51 17.76
N GLY A 51 22.70 6.14 18.33
CA GLY A 51 24.01 6.43 17.75
C GLY A 51 24.38 5.44 16.64
N GLY A 52 25.57 5.59 16.08
CA GLY A 52 26.19 4.52 15.32
C GLY A 52 26.57 3.34 16.22
N LEU A 53 26.79 2.18 15.61
CA LEU A 53 27.40 1.05 16.30
C LEU A 53 28.84 1.40 16.73
N GLU A 54 29.24 0.88 17.89
CA GLU A 54 30.60 1.06 18.39
C GLU A 54 31.62 0.48 17.40
N PRO A 55 32.76 1.15 17.13
CA PRO A 55 33.76 0.67 16.17
C PRO A 55 34.27 -0.75 16.44
N GLU A 56 34.28 -1.18 17.69
CA GLU A 56 34.66 -2.54 18.08
C GLU A 56 33.68 -3.60 17.56
N ILE A 57 32.38 -3.30 17.50
CA ILE A 57 31.37 -4.19 16.91
C ILE A 57 31.62 -4.32 15.40
N ILE A 58 31.92 -3.20 14.73
CA ILE A 58 32.21 -3.19 13.28
C ILE A 58 33.48 -4.00 12.99
N SER A 59 34.54 -3.80 13.78
CA SER A 59 35.79 -4.57 13.65
C SER A 59 35.56 -6.07 13.86
N GLN A 60 34.75 -6.45 14.85
CA GLN A 60 34.41 -7.85 15.09
C GLN A 60 33.64 -8.48 13.92
N ARG A 61 32.74 -7.74 13.26
CA ARG A 61 32.05 -8.20 12.04
C ARG A 61 33.05 -8.48 10.92
N VAL A 62 33.97 -7.55 10.68
CA VAL A 62 35.03 -7.70 9.66
C VAL A 62 35.91 -8.91 9.97
N ASP A 63 36.41 -9.04 11.20
CA ASP A 63 37.25 -10.17 11.62
C ASP A 63 36.53 -11.51 11.44
N THR A 64 35.23 -11.56 11.74
CA THR A 64 34.39 -12.75 11.56
C THR A 64 34.25 -13.10 10.08
N GLN A 65 33.98 -12.12 9.21
CA GLN A 65 33.89 -12.34 7.77
C GLN A 65 35.23 -12.80 7.17
N GLN A 66 36.34 -12.17 7.56
CA GLN A 66 37.68 -12.57 7.10
C GLN A 66 38.06 -13.98 7.56
N ALA A 67 37.72 -14.33 8.81
CA ALA A 67 37.91 -15.69 9.31
C ALA A 67 37.08 -16.73 8.54
N ALA A 68 35.86 -16.37 8.10
CA ALA A 68 35.03 -17.23 7.26
C ALA A 68 35.63 -17.38 5.84
N ILE A 69 36.06 -16.28 5.21
CA ILE A 69 36.72 -16.29 3.90
C ILE A 69 37.97 -17.18 3.93
N GLY A 70 38.80 -17.07 4.97
CA GLY A 70 40.00 -17.90 5.12
C GLY A 70 39.75 -19.40 5.31
N GLN A 71 38.49 -19.82 5.52
CA GLN A 71 38.08 -21.22 5.59
C GLN A 71 37.50 -21.75 4.27
N MET A 72 37.28 -20.89 3.28
CA MET A 72 36.75 -21.29 1.97
C MET A 72 37.89 -21.74 1.05
N ASP A 73 37.67 -22.82 0.29
CA ASP A 73 38.67 -23.37 -0.65
C ASP A 73 38.99 -22.40 -1.81
N GLU A 74 38.08 -21.46 -2.09
CA GLU A 74 38.26 -20.36 -3.02
C GLU A 74 38.42 -19.05 -2.23
N ASN A 75 39.56 -18.38 -2.40
CA ASN A 75 39.80 -17.01 -1.91
C ASN A 75 38.89 -16.03 -2.67
N ASN A 76 37.59 -16.06 -2.40
CA ASN A 76 36.65 -15.11 -2.94
C ASN A 76 36.59 -13.90 -1.99
N GLU A 77 37.03 -12.73 -2.46
CA GLU A 77 37.00 -11.47 -1.71
C GLU A 77 35.56 -10.90 -1.57
N ALA A 78 34.54 -11.63 -2.04
CA ALA A 78 33.15 -11.21 -1.99
C ALA A 78 32.57 -11.24 -0.57
N GLN A 79 31.95 -10.13 -0.18
CA GLN A 79 31.20 -9.97 1.07
C GLN A 79 29.72 -10.25 0.83
N ILE A 80 29.06 -10.93 1.78
CA ILE A 80 27.60 -11.05 1.80
C ILE A 80 27.05 -9.97 2.72
N LEU A 81 26.16 -9.14 2.19
CA LEU A 81 25.44 -8.11 2.93
C LEU A 81 23.94 -8.46 2.94
N PHE A 82 23.29 -8.21 4.06
CA PHE A 82 21.86 -8.39 4.25
C PHE A 82 21.18 -7.04 4.30
N GLY A 83 20.11 -6.87 3.55
CA GLY A 83 19.39 -5.60 3.53
C GLY A 83 17.95 -5.71 3.09
N ASP A 84 17.28 -4.57 3.12
CA ASP A 84 15.85 -4.46 2.81
C ASP A 84 15.57 -3.19 2.00
N LEU A 85 15.24 -3.37 0.72
CA LEU A 85 15.12 -2.28 -0.25
C LEU A 85 13.69 -1.76 -0.42
N HIS A 86 12.75 -2.18 0.43
CA HIS A 86 11.35 -1.81 0.32
C HIS A 86 10.74 -1.59 1.70
N VAL A 87 10.67 -0.32 2.12
CA VAL A 87 10.19 0.07 3.45
C VAL A 87 9.43 1.38 3.37
N HIS A 88 8.27 1.42 4.04
CA HIS A 88 7.41 2.58 4.13
C HIS A 88 7.38 3.13 5.55
N SER A 89 7.16 4.43 5.64
CA SER A 89 6.89 5.15 6.86
C SER A 89 5.49 5.77 6.79
N THR A 90 5.09 6.48 7.84
CA THR A 90 3.83 7.25 7.84
C THR A 90 3.85 8.48 6.92
N PHE A 91 4.88 8.64 6.09
CA PHE A 91 4.83 9.51 4.92
C PHE A 91 4.11 8.87 3.72
N SER A 92 3.94 7.55 3.70
CA SER A 92 3.05 6.81 2.79
C SER A 92 1.60 6.80 3.27
N THR A 93 0.65 6.77 2.32
CA THR A 93 -0.79 6.94 2.65
C THR A 93 -1.35 5.71 3.36
N ASP A 94 -1.08 4.53 2.83
CA ASP A 94 -1.50 3.24 3.37
C ASP A 94 -0.80 2.92 4.70
N ALA A 95 0.50 3.19 4.83
CA ALA A 95 1.23 3.06 6.08
C ALA A 95 0.65 3.97 7.16
N PHE A 96 0.25 5.20 6.81
CA PHE A 96 -0.47 6.05 7.76
C PHE A 96 -1.84 5.45 8.09
N LEU A 97 -2.63 5.04 7.10
CA LEU A 97 -3.94 4.39 7.34
C LEU A 97 -3.81 3.19 8.28
N TRP A 98 -2.93 2.24 7.99
CA TRP A 98 -2.75 1.01 8.79
C TRP A 98 -2.12 1.26 10.15
N SER A 99 -1.40 2.38 10.32
CA SER A 99 -0.88 2.78 11.64
C SER A 99 -1.96 3.27 12.61
N MET A 100 -3.17 3.57 12.12
CA MET A 100 -4.24 4.09 12.95
C MET A 100 -4.83 3.02 13.88
N PRO A 101 -5.24 3.39 15.11
CA PRO A 101 -5.91 2.48 16.03
C PRO A 101 -7.17 1.81 15.46
N LEU A 102 -7.91 2.51 14.59
CA LEU A 102 -9.04 1.93 13.86
C LEU A 102 -8.70 0.62 13.13
N TYR A 103 -7.48 0.51 12.60
CA TYR A 103 -6.97 -0.65 11.87
C TYR A 103 -6.07 -1.56 12.73
N GLY A 104 -6.11 -1.40 14.06
CA GLY A 104 -5.31 -2.17 15.01
C GLY A 104 -3.85 -1.73 15.08
N GLY A 105 -3.51 -0.57 14.51
CA GLY A 105 -2.18 0.03 14.55
C GLY A 105 -1.86 0.64 15.92
N GLU A 106 -0.58 0.64 16.30
CA GLU A 106 -0.12 1.16 17.59
C GLU A 106 0.18 2.67 17.57
N GLY A 107 -0.05 3.35 16.44
CA GLY A 107 0.30 4.74 16.20
C GLY A 107 1.37 4.91 15.13
N VAL A 108 1.80 6.16 14.93
CA VAL A 108 2.61 6.56 13.77
C VAL A 108 4.04 6.04 13.80
N TYR A 109 4.58 5.79 12.61
CA TYR A 109 5.94 5.28 12.38
C TYR A 109 6.73 6.26 11.48
N PRO A 110 7.51 7.19 12.05
CA PRO A 110 8.33 8.13 11.27
C PRO A 110 9.57 7.47 10.64
N ILE A 111 10.16 8.12 9.65
CA ILE A 111 11.38 7.63 8.95
C ILE A 111 12.54 7.40 9.91
N ALA A 112 12.70 8.24 10.94
CA ALA A 112 13.74 8.07 11.95
C ALA A 112 13.65 6.72 12.67
N ASP A 113 12.44 6.19 12.88
CA ASP A 113 12.26 4.89 13.53
C ASP A 113 12.79 3.77 12.63
N ALA A 114 12.67 3.88 11.30
CA ALA A 114 13.27 2.92 10.37
C ALA A 114 14.79 2.87 10.48
N CYS A 115 15.45 4.04 10.61
CA CYS A 115 16.90 4.11 10.83
C CYS A 115 17.32 3.40 12.13
N ASP A 116 16.64 3.68 13.23
CA ASP A 116 16.94 3.05 14.53
C ASP A 116 16.62 1.55 14.51
N TYR A 117 15.51 1.15 13.90
CA TYR A 117 15.09 -0.24 13.78
C TYR A 117 16.06 -1.06 12.93
N ALA A 118 16.44 -0.55 11.75
CA ALA A 118 17.41 -1.20 10.87
C ALA A 118 18.74 -1.47 11.60
N ARG A 119 19.21 -0.47 12.36
CA ARG A 119 20.49 -0.55 13.06
C ARG A 119 20.46 -1.49 14.27
N TYR A 120 19.41 -1.44 15.10
CA TYR A 120 19.41 -2.10 16.41
C TYR A 120 18.44 -3.26 16.56
N CYS A 121 17.33 -3.27 15.81
CA CYS A 121 16.33 -4.33 15.91
C CYS A 121 16.57 -5.44 14.90
N SER A 122 16.81 -5.10 13.62
CA SER A 122 17.13 -6.10 12.58
C SER A 122 18.62 -6.30 12.36
N GLY A 123 19.44 -5.26 12.59
CA GLY A 123 20.89 -5.33 12.47
C GLY A 123 21.38 -5.59 11.05
N ILE A 124 20.65 -5.07 10.07
CA ILE A 124 20.93 -5.21 8.63
C ILE A 124 22.04 -4.25 8.16
N ASP A 125 22.70 -4.60 7.07
CA ASP A 125 23.83 -3.86 6.50
C ASP A 125 23.38 -2.71 5.60
N PHE A 126 22.20 -2.82 4.97
CA PHE A 126 21.63 -1.72 4.20
C PHE A 126 20.11 -1.76 4.13
N TRP A 127 19.50 -0.61 3.88
CA TRP A 127 18.06 -0.51 3.65
C TRP A 127 17.70 0.68 2.77
N ALA A 128 16.49 0.70 2.21
CA ALA A 128 15.95 1.85 1.49
C ALA A 128 14.60 2.28 2.09
N ILE A 129 14.39 3.59 2.22
CA ILE A 129 13.04 4.14 2.38
C ILE A 129 12.44 4.38 1.00
N THR A 130 11.24 3.85 0.75
CA THR A 130 10.57 3.89 -0.55
C THR A 130 9.13 4.33 -0.40
N ASP A 131 8.89 5.39 0.39
CA ASP A 131 7.54 5.92 0.57
C ASP A 131 6.85 6.26 -0.77
N HIS A 132 5.53 6.09 -0.82
CA HIS A 132 4.71 6.33 -2.02
C HIS A 132 4.91 7.73 -2.60
N ALA A 133 5.29 7.78 -3.88
CA ALA A 133 5.53 9.04 -4.57
C ALA A 133 4.27 9.90 -4.66
N GLU A 134 3.10 9.30 -4.83
CA GLU A 134 1.80 9.99 -4.94
C GLU A 134 1.37 10.71 -3.66
N ALA A 135 1.98 10.35 -2.53
CA ALA A 135 1.69 10.94 -1.24
C ALA A 135 2.79 11.90 -0.76
N THR A 136 3.87 12.06 -1.54
CA THR A 136 5.01 12.86 -1.12
C THR A 136 4.88 14.32 -1.54
N THR A 137 5.04 15.23 -0.57
CA THR A 137 5.12 16.68 -0.81
C THR A 137 6.57 17.16 -0.80
N LYS A 138 6.86 18.36 -1.32
CA LYS A 138 8.20 18.98 -1.23
C LYS A 138 8.76 18.95 0.20
N LYS A 139 7.92 19.21 1.20
CA LYS A 139 8.32 19.18 2.61
C LYS A 139 8.72 17.76 3.05
N ARG A 140 7.88 16.75 2.77
CA ARG A 140 8.15 15.35 3.12
C ARG A 140 9.40 14.83 2.41
N TRP A 141 9.58 15.17 1.14
CA TRP A 141 10.77 14.81 0.38
C TRP A 141 12.05 15.41 0.98
N SER A 142 12.03 16.70 1.30
CA SER A 142 13.17 17.36 1.95
C SER A 142 13.47 16.78 3.34
N GLN A 143 12.44 16.43 4.11
CA GLN A 143 12.61 15.79 5.43
C GLN A 143 13.18 14.38 5.30
N THR A 144 12.75 13.62 4.28
CA THR A 144 13.28 12.29 3.96
C THR A 144 14.77 12.38 3.60
N LYS A 145 15.15 13.27 2.66
CA LYS A 145 16.56 13.54 2.32
C LYS A 145 17.40 13.84 3.55
N GLN A 146 16.93 14.72 4.43
CA GLN A 146 17.67 15.09 5.63
C GLN A 146 17.77 13.93 6.62
N SER A 147 16.69 13.20 6.87
CA SER A 147 16.68 12.07 7.80
C SER A 147 17.65 10.96 7.37
N LEU A 148 17.72 10.66 6.07
CA LEU A 148 18.65 9.65 5.53
C LEU A 148 20.11 10.10 5.59
N ARG A 149 20.38 11.38 5.30
CA ARG A 149 21.72 11.98 5.52
C ARG A 149 22.14 11.91 6.98
N ASP A 150 21.22 12.23 7.90
CA ASP A 150 21.44 12.15 9.33
C ASP A 150 21.69 10.70 9.79
N CYS A 151 20.97 9.73 9.22
CA CYS A 151 21.16 8.31 9.51
C CYS A 151 22.54 7.80 9.08
N ASN A 152 22.99 8.15 7.86
CA ASN A 152 24.30 7.75 7.35
C ASN A 152 25.45 8.50 8.02
N ALA A 153 25.24 9.76 8.45
CA ALA A 153 26.25 10.50 9.22
C ALA A 153 26.59 9.85 10.58
N ARG A 154 25.71 8.96 11.08
CA ARG A 154 25.94 8.19 12.30
C ARG A 154 26.68 6.88 12.04
N ALA A 155 26.82 6.43 10.79
CA ALA A 155 27.31 5.10 10.45
C ALA A 155 28.83 4.90 10.61
N GLY A 156 29.57 5.92 11.04
CA GLY A 156 31.00 5.85 11.26
C GLY A 156 31.83 6.12 10.01
N ASP A 157 32.84 5.28 9.74
CA ASP A 157 33.73 5.43 8.59
C ASP A 157 32.98 5.18 7.28
N PRO A 158 32.90 6.15 6.35
CA PRO A 158 32.21 5.96 5.06
C PRO A 158 32.80 4.83 4.19
N SER A 159 34.04 4.43 4.41
CA SER A 159 34.65 3.29 3.69
C SER A 159 34.24 1.93 4.25
N ASN A 160 33.72 1.88 5.47
CA ASN A 160 33.22 0.68 6.12
C ASN A 160 32.13 1.06 7.16
N PRO A 161 30.96 1.53 6.69
CA PRO A 161 29.90 2.02 7.57
C PRO A 161 29.24 0.86 8.34
N ASP A 162 28.61 1.18 9.46
CA ASP A 162 27.82 0.19 10.23
C ASP A 162 26.57 -0.32 9.49
N MET A 163 26.02 0.55 8.64
CA MET A 163 24.80 0.38 7.86
C MET A 163 24.72 1.47 6.78
N ILE A 164 24.17 1.13 5.61
CA ILE A 164 23.91 2.09 4.52
C ILE A 164 22.40 2.33 4.39
N SER A 165 21.99 3.59 4.45
CA SER A 165 20.59 3.99 4.27
C SER A 165 20.43 4.67 2.90
N TYR A 166 19.71 4.01 2.01
CA TYR A 166 19.36 4.52 0.68
C TYR A 166 18.05 5.29 0.73
N LEU A 167 17.96 6.26 -0.17
CA LEU A 167 16.73 7.03 -0.39
C LEU A 167 16.11 6.59 -1.71
N GLY A 168 14.80 6.45 -1.70
CA GLY A 168 14.01 6.13 -2.88
C GLY A 168 12.57 6.63 -2.75
N PHE A 169 11.76 6.19 -3.69
CA PHE A 169 10.30 6.32 -3.65
C PHE A 169 9.67 5.12 -4.37
N GLU A 170 8.43 4.81 -4.01
CA GLU A 170 7.65 3.84 -4.76
C GLU A 170 6.78 4.53 -5.82
N TRP A 171 6.86 4.04 -7.05
CA TRP A 171 5.95 4.36 -8.14
C TRP A 171 4.81 3.33 -8.17
N SER A 172 3.66 3.68 -7.61
CA SER A 172 2.57 2.74 -7.31
C SER A 172 1.46 2.81 -8.34
N GLN A 173 1.66 2.16 -9.50
CA GLN A 173 0.71 2.26 -10.61
C GLN A 173 -0.39 1.22 -10.53
N VAL A 174 -1.64 1.70 -10.53
CA VAL A 174 -2.86 0.89 -10.60
C VAL A 174 -3.68 1.32 -11.81
N GLY A 175 -3.99 0.36 -12.69
CA GLY A 175 -4.82 0.57 -13.87
C GLY A 175 -6.10 -0.26 -13.76
N ALA A 176 -7.21 0.27 -14.28
CA ALA A 176 -8.50 -0.42 -14.25
C ALA A 176 -8.55 -1.64 -15.17
N THR A 177 -7.70 -1.69 -16.20
CA THR A 177 -7.69 -2.76 -17.20
C THR A 177 -6.30 -3.39 -17.36
N PRO A 178 -6.23 -4.63 -17.89
CA PRO A 178 -4.96 -5.31 -18.18
C PRO A 178 -4.04 -4.53 -19.11
N GLU A 179 -4.58 -3.70 -20.00
CA GLU A 179 -3.83 -2.89 -20.96
C GLU A 179 -3.19 -1.67 -20.28
N THR A 180 -3.86 -1.11 -19.27
CA THR A 180 -3.45 0.14 -18.60
C THR A 180 -2.70 -0.07 -17.28
N HIS A 181 -2.64 -1.29 -16.75
CA HIS A 181 -2.00 -1.59 -15.46
C HIS A 181 -0.53 -2.07 -15.54
N TYR A 182 0.41 -1.39 -14.90
CA TYR A 182 1.85 -1.67 -14.98
C TYR A 182 2.48 -2.18 -13.68
N GLY A 183 1.70 -2.27 -12.60
CA GLY A 183 2.19 -2.66 -11.28
C GLY A 183 3.17 -1.65 -10.69
N HIS A 184 3.68 -1.98 -9.51
CA HIS A 184 4.50 -1.07 -8.73
C HIS A 184 5.99 -1.21 -9.01
N LYS A 185 6.75 -0.14 -8.76
CA LYS A 185 8.22 -0.11 -8.93
C LYS A 185 8.87 0.75 -7.87
N ASN A 186 9.84 0.21 -7.15
CA ASN A 186 10.74 0.99 -6.30
C ASN A 186 11.82 1.67 -7.14
N VAL A 187 12.06 2.95 -6.88
CA VAL A 187 13.15 3.75 -7.47
C VAL A 187 14.11 4.14 -6.36
N ILE A 188 15.34 3.64 -6.41
CA ILE A 188 16.33 3.76 -5.33
C ILE A 188 17.61 4.41 -5.87
N PHE A 189 18.07 5.45 -5.18
CA PHE A 189 19.26 6.21 -5.55
C PHE A 189 20.48 5.70 -4.78
N GLU A 190 21.61 5.55 -5.48
CA GLU A 190 22.87 5.10 -4.89
C GLU A 190 23.45 6.15 -3.92
N GLY A 191 23.39 7.42 -4.32
CA GLY A 191 23.94 8.56 -3.57
C GLY A 191 22.89 9.36 -2.81
N LEU A 192 23.35 10.31 -1.99
CA LEU A 192 22.51 11.24 -1.22
C LEU A 192 22.82 12.71 -1.51
N GLU A 193 23.73 13.02 -2.44
CA GLU A 193 23.93 14.40 -2.88
C GLU A 193 22.72 14.89 -3.69
N ASP A 194 22.38 16.17 -3.62
CA ASP A 194 21.18 16.69 -4.31
C ASP A 194 21.19 16.46 -5.83
N LYS A 195 22.37 16.35 -6.46
CA LYS A 195 22.52 16.06 -7.89
C LYS A 195 22.30 14.58 -8.26
N GLU A 196 22.36 13.69 -7.27
CA GLU A 196 22.23 12.23 -7.40
C GLU A 196 20.83 11.76 -7.05
N LEU A 197 19.98 12.68 -6.59
CA LEU A 197 18.62 12.43 -6.17
C LEU A 197 17.65 13.11 -7.13
N ALA A 198 16.46 12.52 -7.28
CA ALA A 198 15.38 13.22 -7.96
C ALA A 198 15.07 14.56 -7.26
N MET A 199 14.83 15.60 -8.07
CA MET A 199 14.43 16.91 -7.57
C MET A 199 13.12 16.82 -6.78
N ARG A 200 12.22 15.95 -7.23
CA ARG A 200 10.96 15.55 -6.58
C ARG A 200 10.68 14.07 -6.90
N PRO A 201 9.92 13.34 -6.08
CA PRO A 201 9.42 12.03 -6.47
C PRO A 201 8.53 12.14 -7.70
N ILE A 202 8.53 11.09 -8.53
CA ILE A 202 7.71 10.99 -9.73
C ILE A 202 6.61 9.99 -9.43
N ALA A 203 5.37 10.47 -9.30
CA ALA A 203 4.22 9.63 -9.02
C ALA A 203 3.77 8.85 -10.26
N SER A 204 3.03 7.78 -10.04
CA SER A 204 2.31 7.06 -11.10
C SER A 204 1.06 7.80 -11.53
N GLY A 205 0.72 7.66 -12.80
CA GLY A 205 -0.64 7.92 -13.27
C GLY A 205 -1.62 6.83 -12.85
N GLY A 206 -2.89 7.02 -13.18
CA GLY A 206 -3.95 6.04 -12.94
C GLY A 206 -4.85 6.32 -11.74
N LEU A 207 -5.79 5.42 -11.52
CA LEU A 207 -6.97 5.63 -10.67
C LEU A 207 -6.60 5.90 -9.21
N ALA A 208 -5.62 5.18 -8.66
CA ALA A 208 -5.19 5.33 -7.27
C ALA A 208 -4.70 6.76 -6.98
N THR A 209 -3.80 7.28 -7.82
CA THR A 209 -3.28 8.66 -7.71
C THR A 209 -4.39 9.69 -7.89
N GLU A 210 -5.29 9.48 -8.86
CA GLU A 210 -6.41 10.41 -9.11
C GLU A 210 -7.37 10.51 -7.91
N VAL A 211 -7.77 9.37 -7.34
CA VAL A 211 -8.63 9.31 -6.15
C VAL A 211 -7.91 9.95 -4.96
N LEU A 212 -6.65 9.59 -4.72
CA LEU A 212 -5.87 10.13 -3.61
C LEU A 212 -5.74 11.66 -3.70
N ARG A 213 -5.55 12.23 -4.89
CA ARG A 213 -5.37 13.69 -5.03
C ARG A 213 -6.69 14.45 -5.02
N ASN A 214 -7.70 13.94 -5.71
CA ASN A 214 -8.94 14.69 -5.95
C ASN A 214 -10.01 14.42 -4.89
N GLN A 215 -9.92 13.28 -4.19
CA GLN A 215 -10.95 12.80 -3.26
C GLN A 215 -10.42 12.53 -1.86
N SER A 216 -9.20 12.98 -1.56
CA SER A 216 -8.52 12.81 -0.27
C SER A 216 -9.39 13.18 0.94
N SER A 217 -10.27 14.19 0.79
CA SER A 217 -11.17 14.64 1.86
C SER A 217 -12.24 13.63 2.25
N ASN A 218 -12.59 12.71 1.35
CA ASN A 218 -13.58 11.68 1.61
C ASN A 218 -12.96 10.51 2.36
N MET A 219 -11.68 10.18 2.08
CA MET A 219 -10.98 8.99 2.60
C MET A 219 -11.02 8.82 4.13
N MET A 220 -11.19 9.92 4.86
CA MET A 220 -11.39 9.85 6.30
C MET A 220 -12.54 10.78 6.72
N PRO A 221 -13.74 10.23 6.99
CA PRO A 221 -14.88 11.00 7.44
C PRO A 221 -14.56 11.80 8.71
N ARG A 222 -15.07 13.03 8.78
CA ARG A 222 -14.87 13.91 9.96
C ARG A 222 -15.43 13.30 11.24
N SER A 223 -16.47 12.48 11.09
CA SER A 223 -17.16 11.82 12.19
C SER A 223 -16.34 10.71 12.85
N THR A 224 -15.30 10.17 12.20
CA THR A 224 -14.47 9.10 12.75
C THR A 224 -13.86 9.47 14.11
N VAL A 225 -13.60 10.76 14.35
CA VAL A 225 -13.05 11.25 15.62
C VAL A 225 -14.01 11.07 16.82
N PHE A 226 -15.31 10.91 16.56
CA PHE A 226 -16.29 10.63 17.61
C PHE A 226 -16.42 9.14 17.91
N LEU A 227 -16.00 8.29 16.96
CA LEU A 227 -16.01 6.84 17.08
C LEU A 227 -14.86 6.34 17.96
N ASP A 228 -13.70 6.99 17.84
CA ASP A 228 -12.52 6.73 18.67
C ASP A 228 -11.96 8.06 19.19
N PHE A 229 -12.67 8.62 20.17
CA PHE A 229 -12.36 9.94 20.70
C PHE A 229 -11.02 9.96 21.44
N GLU A 230 -10.60 8.86 22.07
CA GLU A 230 -9.33 8.81 22.80
C GLU A 230 -8.15 9.05 21.85
N ASN A 231 -8.19 8.48 20.64
CA ASN A 231 -7.16 8.64 19.63
C ASN A 231 -7.44 9.73 18.58
N ARG A 232 -8.44 10.61 18.82
CA ARG A 232 -8.89 11.69 17.89
C ARG A 232 -7.80 12.46 17.16
N GLN A 233 -6.63 12.68 17.79
CA GLN A 233 -5.53 13.43 17.19
C GLN A 233 -4.98 12.74 15.93
N VAL A 234 -4.88 11.41 15.92
CA VAL A 234 -4.40 10.65 14.74
C VAL A 234 -5.33 10.86 13.55
N TYR A 235 -6.65 10.85 13.79
CA TYR A 235 -7.65 11.12 12.75
C TYR A 235 -7.65 12.59 12.26
N TYR A 236 -7.34 13.55 13.12
CA TYR A 236 -7.11 14.93 12.67
C TYR A 236 -5.86 15.03 11.79
N ASP A 237 -4.81 14.29 12.14
CA ASP A 237 -3.53 14.39 11.47
C ASP A 237 -3.54 13.70 10.10
N ILE A 238 -4.23 12.57 9.95
CA ILE A 238 -4.40 11.94 8.63
C ILE A 238 -5.24 12.83 7.69
N ARG A 239 -6.25 13.54 8.21
CA ARG A 239 -7.02 14.49 7.39
C ARG A 239 -6.17 15.69 6.96
N LYS A 240 -5.31 16.20 7.84
CA LYS A 240 -4.31 17.22 7.44
C LYS A 240 -3.33 16.67 6.41
N TYR A 241 -2.87 15.44 6.58
CA TYR A 241 -1.97 14.75 5.66
C TYR A 241 -2.57 14.60 4.25
N LEU A 242 -3.83 14.17 4.16
CA LEU A 242 -4.59 14.02 2.92
C LEU A 242 -4.85 15.37 2.23
N ALA A 243 -5.13 16.42 2.99
CA ALA A 243 -5.28 17.77 2.45
C ALA A 243 -3.96 18.29 1.82
N GLU A 244 -2.82 18.06 2.48
CA GLU A 244 -1.51 18.48 1.96
C GLU A 244 -1.12 17.80 0.63
N ILE A 245 -1.62 16.58 0.37
CA ILE A 245 -1.40 15.89 -0.91
C ILE A 245 -2.16 16.60 -2.04
N GLY A 246 -3.43 16.93 -1.79
CA GLY A 246 -4.27 17.64 -2.77
C GLY A 246 -3.88 19.11 -3.00
N GLU A 247 -3.21 19.75 -2.04
CA GLU A 247 -2.72 21.13 -2.14
C GLU A 247 -1.54 21.30 -3.10
N ALA A 248 -0.78 20.24 -3.39
CA ALA A 248 0.38 20.30 -4.28
C ALA A 248 -0.06 20.52 -5.75
N PRO A 249 0.42 21.59 -6.43
CA PRO A 249 0.04 21.87 -7.81
C PRO A 249 0.60 20.81 -8.75
N SER A 250 -0.16 20.37 -9.74
CA SER A 250 0.36 19.47 -10.79
C SER A 250 1.46 20.15 -11.60
N CYS A 251 2.49 19.39 -11.96
CA CYS A 251 3.52 19.84 -12.89
C CYS A 251 2.93 20.03 -14.31
N ASP A 252 3.55 20.90 -15.12
CA ASP A 252 3.25 21.00 -16.55
C ASP A 252 3.82 19.76 -17.27
N PRO A 253 2.98 18.87 -17.81
CA PRO A 253 3.47 17.62 -18.42
C PRO A 253 4.29 17.85 -19.70
N THR A 254 4.26 19.06 -20.28
CA THR A 254 4.96 19.39 -21.53
C THR A 254 6.41 19.83 -21.32
N LEU A 255 6.79 20.16 -20.08
CA LEU A 255 8.15 20.54 -19.73
C LEU A 255 8.98 19.30 -19.35
N PRO A 256 10.28 19.27 -19.68
CA PRO A 256 11.14 18.19 -19.26
C PRO A 256 11.35 18.24 -17.74
N SER A 257 11.57 17.08 -17.14
CA SER A 257 11.62 16.87 -15.69
C SER A 257 12.62 17.79 -14.99
N ASN A 258 13.73 18.13 -15.66
CA ASN A 258 14.76 19.02 -15.13
C ASN A 258 14.40 20.51 -15.14
N GLU A 259 13.32 20.91 -15.81
CA GLU A 259 12.83 22.30 -15.87
C GLU A 259 11.59 22.52 -14.99
N LEU A 260 11.05 21.46 -14.38
CA LEU A 260 9.85 21.53 -13.56
C LEU A 260 10.11 22.18 -12.18
N PRO A 261 9.14 22.95 -11.63
CA PRO A 261 9.22 23.52 -10.28
C PRO A 261 9.37 22.47 -9.18
N GLU A 262 10.26 22.68 -8.21
CA GLU A 262 10.53 21.75 -7.09
C GLU A 262 9.31 21.38 -6.24
N ASP A 263 8.26 22.20 -6.24
CA ASP A 263 7.06 22.03 -5.43
C ASP A 263 5.85 21.49 -6.20
N CYS A 264 6.00 21.15 -7.47
CA CYS A 264 4.92 20.55 -8.25
C CYS A 264 4.89 19.02 -8.14
N PHE A 265 3.70 18.45 -8.35
CA PHE A 265 3.42 17.02 -8.38
C PHE A 265 3.65 16.46 -9.79
N GLU A 266 4.73 15.71 -9.96
CA GLU A 266 5.14 15.14 -11.24
C GLU A 266 4.57 13.73 -11.44
N ILE A 267 4.12 13.43 -12.66
CA ILE A 267 3.47 12.15 -13.00
C ILE A 267 4.19 11.49 -14.18
N ALA A 268 4.46 10.19 -14.05
CA ALA A 268 4.78 9.28 -15.13
C ALA A 268 3.63 8.27 -15.29
N GLU A 269 3.02 8.24 -16.48
CA GLU A 269 1.87 7.36 -16.78
C GLU A 269 2.30 5.91 -16.99
N THR A 270 3.48 5.71 -17.56
CA THR A 270 4.03 4.39 -17.91
C THR A 270 5.44 4.20 -17.36
N PRO A 271 5.96 2.95 -17.31
CA PRO A 271 7.35 2.69 -16.99
C PRO A 271 8.33 3.41 -17.93
N ALA A 272 7.95 3.58 -19.20
CA ALA A 272 8.74 4.33 -20.17
C ALA A 272 8.89 5.81 -19.75
N ASP A 273 7.77 6.46 -19.43
CA ASP A 273 7.77 7.85 -18.98
C ASP A 273 8.58 8.04 -17.70
N LEU A 274 8.52 7.08 -16.77
CA LEU A 274 9.30 7.11 -15.53
C LEU A 274 10.80 7.10 -15.83
N VAL A 275 11.26 6.16 -16.66
CA VAL A 275 12.67 6.06 -17.07
C VAL A 275 13.12 7.33 -17.79
N GLU A 276 12.30 7.86 -18.70
CA GLU A 276 12.63 9.06 -19.46
C GLU A 276 12.71 10.30 -18.57
N ARG A 277 11.77 10.49 -17.63
CA ARG A 277 11.80 11.60 -16.67
C ARG A 277 13.01 11.55 -15.74
N LEU A 278 13.38 10.35 -15.26
CA LEU A 278 14.62 10.16 -14.49
C LEU A 278 15.86 10.49 -15.34
N GLY A 279 15.89 10.04 -16.59
CA GLY A 279 16.96 10.33 -17.53
C GLY A 279 17.11 11.82 -17.87
N GLN A 280 16.01 12.57 -17.95
CA GLN A 280 16.02 14.04 -18.14
C GLN A 280 16.72 14.77 -16.98
N GLN A 281 16.71 14.20 -15.78
CA GLN A 281 17.47 14.70 -14.62
C GLN A 281 18.91 14.15 -14.56
N ASN A 282 19.35 13.41 -15.58
CA ASN A 282 20.65 12.72 -15.64
C ASN A 282 20.83 11.71 -14.49
N LEU A 283 19.75 11.01 -14.14
CA LEU A 283 19.74 9.97 -13.11
C LEU A 283 19.62 8.58 -13.75
N ASP A 284 20.28 7.58 -13.16
CA ASP A 284 20.16 6.15 -13.52
C ASP A 284 19.98 5.32 -12.24
N PRO A 285 18.86 5.50 -11.50
CA PRO A 285 18.63 4.79 -10.25
C PRO A 285 18.36 3.30 -10.48
N LEU A 286 18.42 2.54 -9.40
CA LEU A 286 17.93 1.16 -9.40
C LEU A 286 16.40 1.19 -9.44
N ILE A 287 15.80 0.52 -10.42
CA ILE A 287 14.34 0.39 -10.54
C ILE A 287 13.97 -1.09 -10.37
N ILE A 288 13.14 -1.39 -9.38
CA ILE A 288 12.79 -2.76 -8.98
C ILE A 288 11.27 -2.93 -9.07
N PRO A 289 10.74 -3.69 -10.02
CA PRO A 289 9.33 -4.07 -10.01
C PRO A 289 9.02 -5.00 -8.83
N HIS A 290 7.80 -4.88 -8.32
CA HIS A 290 7.30 -5.70 -7.22
C HIS A 290 5.78 -5.78 -7.23
N GLY A 291 5.22 -6.60 -6.35
CA GLY A 291 3.77 -6.73 -6.14
C GLY A 291 2.95 -7.13 -7.37
N SER A 292 3.60 -7.47 -8.50
CA SER A 292 2.94 -7.49 -9.81
C SER A 292 1.92 -8.61 -9.96
N SER A 293 2.00 -9.66 -9.14
CA SER A 293 1.02 -10.75 -9.09
C SER A 293 -0.03 -10.58 -7.98
N TRP A 294 0.04 -9.51 -7.19
CA TRP A 294 -0.90 -9.23 -6.12
C TRP A 294 -2.26 -8.84 -6.71
N GLY A 295 -3.20 -9.78 -6.67
CA GLY A 295 -4.52 -9.62 -7.28
C GLY A 295 -5.45 -8.70 -6.51
N PHE A 296 -4.97 -8.05 -5.46
CA PHE A 296 -5.67 -6.98 -4.76
C PHE A 296 -5.89 -5.78 -5.67
N TYR A 297 -4.85 -5.38 -6.43
CA TYR A 297 -4.95 -4.31 -7.42
C TYR A 297 -4.80 -4.78 -8.86
N THR A 298 -4.20 -5.97 -9.09
CA THR A 298 -3.86 -6.40 -10.45
C THR A 298 -5.09 -6.95 -11.18
N PRO A 299 -5.52 -6.36 -12.31
CA PRO A 299 -6.66 -6.87 -13.07
C PRO A 299 -6.43 -8.29 -13.61
N PHE A 300 -7.51 -9.06 -13.78
CA PHE A 300 -7.45 -10.38 -14.42
C PHE A 300 -6.83 -10.29 -15.82
N LEU A 301 -6.12 -11.33 -16.27
CA LEU A 301 -5.49 -11.39 -17.60
C LEU A 301 -4.32 -10.41 -17.83
N THR A 302 -3.93 -9.61 -16.82
CA THR A 302 -2.67 -8.85 -16.88
C THR A 302 -1.50 -9.81 -17.07
N ASN A 303 -0.56 -9.45 -17.96
CA ASN A 303 0.66 -10.20 -18.21
C ASN A 303 1.88 -9.29 -18.39
N TRP A 304 3.06 -9.91 -18.35
CA TRP A 304 4.34 -9.21 -18.50
C TRP A 304 4.64 -8.76 -19.94
N ASP A 305 3.96 -9.28 -20.97
CA ASP A 305 4.28 -9.08 -22.39
C ASP A 305 4.40 -7.60 -22.76
N LYS A 306 3.47 -6.77 -22.29
CA LYS A 306 3.47 -5.34 -22.62
C LYS A 306 4.65 -4.59 -22.01
N GLN A 307 5.15 -5.03 -20.86
CA GLN A 307 6.30 -4.43 -20.19
C GLN A 307 7.63 -4.94 -20.75
N LEU A 308 7.63 -6.07 -21.48
CA LEU A 308 8.80 -6.60 -22.17
C LEU A 308 9.07 -5.90 -23.52
N LYS A 309 8.19 -5.00 -23.96
CA LYS A 309 8.41 -4.17 -25.15
C LYS A 309 9.63 -3.28 -24.97
N THR A 310 10.48 -3.18 -25.98
CA THR A 310 11.69 -2.32 -25.96
C THR A 310 11.35 -0.87 -25.60
N ALA A 311 10.18 -0.38 -26.02
CA ALA A 311 9.69 0.96 -25.68
C ALA A 311 9.44 1.17 -24.17
N MET A 312 9.37 0.10 -23.37
CA MET A 312 9.19 0.16 -21.91
C MET A 312 10.51 0.04 -21.13
N TYR A 313 11.65 0.01 -21.82
CA TYR A 313 13.00 -0.10 -21.24
C TYR A 313 13.17 -1.26 -20.24
N PRO A 314 12.78 -2.51 -20.58
CA PRO A 314 12.84 -3.65 -19.66
C PRO A 314 14.26 -3.90 -19.10
N GLU A 315 15.31 -3.50 -19.82
CA GLU A 315 16.71 -3.60 -19.39
C GLU A 315 17.08 -2.69 -18.20
N LYS A 316 16.24 -1.69 -17.89
CA LYS A 316 16.38 -0.85 -16.70
C LYS A 316 15.92 -1.55 -15.42
N PHE A 317 15.07 -2.57 -15.54
CA PHE A 317 14.58 -3.36 -14.42
C PHE A 317 15.50 -4.56 -14.19
N LYS A 318 16.65 -4.33 -13.55
CA LYS A 318 17.68 -5.36 -13.35
C LYS A 318 17.35 -6.32 -12.19
N LEU A 319 16.51 -5.91 -11.27
CA LEU A 319 16.06 -6.72 -10.14
C LEU A 319 14.54 -6.82 -10.14
N ILE A 320 13.99 -7.85 -9.49
CA ILE A 320 12.57 -7.98 -9.19
C ILE A 320 12.38 -8.56 -7.79
N GLU A 321 11.34 -8.09 -7.09
CA GLU A 321 10.93 -8.68 -5.82
C GLU A 321 10.17 -9.99 -6.06
N ILE A 322 10.82 -11.11 -5.75
CA ILE A 322 10.21 -12.45 -5.82
C ILE A 322 9.28 -12.73 -4.65
N MET A 323 9.56 -12.12 -3.51
CA MET A 323 8.71 -12.21 -2.34
C MET A 323 8.77 -10.89 -1.58
N SER A 324 7.59 -10.40 -1.23
CA SER A 324 7.41 -9.09 -0.61
C SER A 324 6.39 -9.19 0.54
N GLY A 325 5.98 -8.06 1.10
CA GLY A 325 4.84 -7.93 2.01
C GLY A 325 3.56 -8.49 1.38
N HIS A 326 3.45 -8.34 0.07
CA HIS A 326 2.44 -8.91 -0.82
C HIS A 326 2.40 -10.46 -0.93
N GLY A 327 3.41 -11.19 -0.45
CA GLY A 327 3.53 -12.66 -0.64
C GLY A 327 4.51 -13.07 -1.74
N ASN A 328 4.51 -14.36 -2.10
CA ASN A 328 5.36 -14.95 -3.13
C ASN A 328 4.76 -14.75 -4.53
N SER A 329 5.52 -14.13 -5.43
CA SER A 329 5.15 -13.86 -6.82
C SER A 329 5.85 -14.78 -7.83
N GLU A 330 6.65 -15.74 -7.36
CA GLU A 330 7.47 -16.60 -8.22
C GLU A 330 6.65 -17.43 -9.20
N GLU A 331 5.68 -18.17 -8.67
CA GLU A 331 5.15 -19.36 -9.31
C GLU A 331 4.12 -19.05 -10.40
N TYR A 332 4.30 -19.65 -11.58
CA TYR A 332 3.27 -19.66 -12.61
C TYR A 332 2.27 -20.79 -12.36
N ARG A 333 0.98 -20.50 -12.56
CA ARG A 333 -0.12 -21.47 -12.45
C ARG A 333 -1.01 -21.39 -13.69
N ASP A 334 -1.58 -22.52 -14.09
CA ASP A 334 -2.42 -22.64 -15.29
C ASP A 334 -3.93 -22.49 -15.01
N TYR A 335 -4.32 -22.30 -13.74
CA TYR A 335 -5.67 -21.92 -13.39
C TYR A 335 -6.04 -20.56 -14.01
N LYS A 336 -7.34 -20.33 -14.20
CA LYS A 336 -7.86 -19.09 -14.76
C LYS A 336 -8.64 -18.33 -13.70
N ASN A 337 -8.33 -17.05 -13.50
CA ASN A 337 -9.17 -16.18 -12.69
C ASN A 337 -10.43 -15.73 -13.45
N ALA A 338 -10.34 -15.59 -14.78
CA ALA A 338 -11.41 -15.20 -15.68
C ALA A 338 -11.19 -15.76 -17.08
N ILE A 339 -12.24 -15.85 -17.89
CA ILE A 339 -12.19 -16.21 -19.31
C ILE A 339 -12.69 -15.01 -20.14
N PRO A 340 -11.97 -14.58 -21.19
CA PRO A 340 -12.48 -13.55 -22.10
C PRO A 340 -13.75 -14.02 -22.83
N GLY A 341 -14.81 -13.21 -22.79
CA GLY A 341 -16.03 -13.37 -23.60
C GLY A 341 -15.96 -12.63 -24.94
N GLU A 342 -16.99 -12.78 -25.77
CA GLU A 342 -17.05 -12.19 -27.13
C GLU A 342 -17.42 -10.70 -27.15
N ASP A 343 -18.00 -10.17 -26.07
CA ASP A 343 -18.54 -8.81 -25.95
C ASP A 343 -17.70 -7.88 -25.07
N GLY A 344 -16.50 -8.31 -24.69
CA GLY A 344 -15.63 -7.61 -23.74
C GLY A 344 -15.95 -7.90 -22.27
N MET A 345 -17.02 -8.66 -21.98
CA MET A 345 -17.29 -9.17 -20.63
C MET A 345 -16.46 -10.42 -20.35
N LEU A 346 -16.27 -10.70 -19.07
CA LEU A 346 -15.59 -11.87 -18.57
C LEU A 346 -16.60 -12.96 -18.19
N ALA A 347 -16.20 -14.20 -18.43
CA ALA A 347 -16.91 -15.40 -17.97
C ALA A 347 -16.19 -16.01 -16.78
N CYS A 348 -16.98 -16.48 -15.80
CA CYS A 348 -16.47 -17.15 -14.61
C CYS A 348 -15.97 -18.57 -14.98
N PRO A 349 -14.69 -18.91 -14.75
CA PRO A 349 -14.16 -20.23 -15.04
C PRO A 349 -14.66 -21.28 -14.04
N GLU A 350 -14.65 -22.54 -14.45
CA GLU A 350 -14.90 -23.66 -13.53
C GLU A 350 -13.77 -23.80 -12.50
N PRO A 351 -14.07 -24.21 -11.25
CA PRO A 351 -13.06 -24.54 -10.26
C PRO A 351 -12.13 -25.67 -10.73
N THR A 352 -10.92 -25.69 -10.18
CA THR A 352 -9.96 -26.80 -10.31
C THR A 352 -9.76 -27.47 -8.96
N GLU A 353 -9.00 -28.56 -8.91
CA GLU A 353 -8.69 -29.25 -7.65
C GLU A 353 -8.04 -28.31 -6.60
N ASN A 354 -7.18 -27.39 -7.05
CA ASN A 354 -6.36 -26.55 -6.16
C ASN A 354 -6.69 -25.05 -6.23
N PHE A 355 -7.76 -24.66 -6.91
CA PHE A 355 -8.14 -23.25 -7.06
C PHE A 355 -9.64 -23.09 -7.35
N THR A 356 -10.30 -22.28 -6.53
CA THR A 356 -11.70 -21.87 -6.73
C THR A 356 -11.73 -20.37 -7.07
N PRO A 357 -12.18 -19.98 -8.28
CA PRO A 357 -12.36 -18.57 -8.62
C PRO A 357 -13.35 -17.88 -7.70
N LEU A 358 -13.08 -16.63 -7.31
CA LEU A 358 -13.96 -15.84 -6.42
C LEU A 358 -15.41 -15.77 -6.92
N CYS A 359 -15.59 -15.63 -8.24
CA CYS A 359 -16.92 -15.57 -8.85
C CYS A 359 -17.75 -16.84 -8.63
N GLN A 360 -17.13 -18.02 -8.52
CA GLN A 360 -17.86 -19.25 -8.22
C GLN A 360 -18.47 -19.20 -6.83
N ARG A 361 -17.70 -18.70 -5.85
CA ARG A 361 -18.19 -18.53 -4.48
C ARG A 361 -19.28 -17.48 -4.37
N ALA A 362 -19.22 -16.40 -5.15
CA ALA A 362 -20.32 -15.44 -5.21
C ALA A 362 -21.65 -16.12 -5.60
N GLY A 363 -21.61 -17.01 -6.60
CA GLY A 363 -22.76 -17.82 -7.00
C GLY A 363 -23.26 -18.77 -5.90
N GLU A 364 -22.34 -19.43 -5.19
CA GLU A 364 -22.68 -20.32 -4.07
C GLU A 364 -23.33 -19.57 -2.90
N ILE A 365 -22.74 -18.43 -2.49
CA ILE A 365 -23.31 -17.58 -1.44
C ILE A 365 -24.73 -17.18 -1.83
N LEU A 366 -24.94 -16.70 -3.07
CA LEU A 366 -26.26 -16.25 -3.49
C LEU A 366 -27.28 -17.39 -3.58
N MET A 367 -26.85 -18.56 -4.04
CA MET A 367 -27.67 -19.78 -4.05
C MET A 367 -28.14 -20.15 -2.62
N GLU A 368 -27.20 -20.22 -1.67
CA GLU A 368 -27.48 -20.56 -0.27
C GLU A 368 -28.48 -19.58 0.34
N ARG A 369 -28.29 -18.28 0.13
CA ARG A 369 -29.15 -17.23 0.67
C ARG A 369 -30.55 -17.21 0.02
N CYS A 370 -30.63 -17.39 -1.29
CA CYS A 370 -31.90 -17.47 -2.03
C CYS A 370 -32.75 -18.69 -1.61
N LEU A 371 -32.13 -19.85 -1.45
CA LEU A 371 -32.85 -21.04 -0.96
C LEU A 371 -33.31 -20.84 0.49
N ALA A 372 -32.51 -20.20 1.32
CA ALA A 372 -32.88 -19.88 2.70
C ALA A 372 -34.06 -18.90 2.81
N SER A 373 -34.27 -18.01 1.81
CA SER A 373 -35.44 -17.15 1.74
C SER A 373 -36.71 -17.86 1.25
N GLY A 374 -36.62 -19.13 0.86
CA GLY A 374 -37.76 -19.96 0.45
C GLY A 374 -38.15 -19.79 -1.02
N GLU A 375 -37.25 -19.24 -1.85
CA GLU A 375 -37.45 -19.12 -3.30
C GLU A 375 -37.33 -20.48 -4.00
N ALA A 376 -37.81 -20.54 -5.25
CA ALA A 376 -37.75 -21.76 -6.06
C ALA A 376 -36.33 -22.01 -6.61
N GLN A 377 -35.99 -23.28 -6.83
CA GLN A 377 -34.65 -23.69 -7.28
C GLN A 377 -34.23 -22.99 -8.58
N ASP A 378 -35.13 -22.89 -9.56
CA ASP A 378 -34.88 -22.24 -10.85
C ASP A 378 -34.57 -20.75 -10.70
N VAL A 379 -35.30 -20.05 -9.82
CA VAL A 379 -35.02 -18.65 -9.49
C VAL A 379 -33.64 -18.51 -8.83
N CYS A 380 -33.29 -19.41 -7.93
CA CYS A 380 -31.98 -19.37 -7.27
C CYS A 380 -30.83 -19.76 -8.21
N ASP A 381 -31.06 -20.66 -9.17
CA ASP A 381 -30.10 -21.01 -10.22
C ASP A 381 -29.80 -19.78 -11.09
N ASP A 382 -30.83 -19.07 -11.56
CA ASP A 382 -30.68 -17.84 -12.36
C ASP A 382 -29.95 -16.74 -11.57
N ARG A 383 -30.30 -16.55 -10.29
CA ARG A 383 -29.62 -15.59 -9.40
C ARG A 383 -28.15 -15.95 -9.23
N ALA A 384 -27.83 -17.20 -8.92
CA ALA A 384 -26.47 -17.67 -8.75
C ALA A 384 -25.62 -17.51 -10.02
N GLU A 385 -26.21 -17.75 -11.21
CA GLU A 385 -25.56 -17.48 -12.49
C GLU A 385 -25.23 -15.98 -12.65
N TYR A 386 -26.19 -15.11 -12.35
CA TYR A 386 -25.97 -13.67 -12.40
C TYR A 386 -24.91 -13.20 -11.38
N ALA A 387 -24.87 -13.77 -10.18
CA ALA A 387 -23.82 -13.48 -9.20
C ALA A 387 -22.42 -13.83 -9.71
N ARG A 388 -22.24 -14.99 -10.35
CA ARG A 388 -20.96 -15.36 -10.99
C ARG A 388 -20.56 -14.33 -12.03
N PHE A 389 -21.52 -13.93 -12.88
CA PHE A 389 -21.32 -12.92 -13.92
C PHE A 389 -20.94 -11.56 -13.34
N ALA A 390 -21.68 -11.07 -12.34
CA ALA A 390 -21.40 -9.78 -11.69
C ALA A 390 -20.01 -9.79 -11.05
N ALA A 391 -19.71 -10.79 -10.21
CA ALA A 391 -18.46 -10.91 -9.49
C ALA A 391 -17.23 -10.94 -10.41
N VAL A 392 -17.26 -11.71 -11.51
CA VAL A 392 -16.11 -11.80 -12.43
C VAL A 392 -15.89 -10.48 -13.20
N ASN A 393 -16.97 -9.76 -13.53
CA ASN A 393 -16.91 -8.50 -14.28
C ASN A 393 -16.58 -7.28 -13.40
N MET A 394 -16.68 -7.41 -12.08
CA MET A 394 -16.15 -6.43 -11.12
C MET A 394 -14.64 -6.60 -10.85
N ILE A 395 -14.00 -7.61 -11.45
CA ILE A 395 -12.54 -7.83 -11.45
C ILE A 395 -11.95 -7.89 -10.03
N THR A 396 -11.26 -6.83 -9.56
CA THR A 396 -10.66 -6.79 -8.22
C THR A 396 -11.69 -6.51 -7.14
N ALA A 397 -12.83 -5.91 -7.49
CA ALA A 397 -13.95 -5.62 -6.60
C ALA A 397 -15.02 -6.73 -6.57
N GLY A 398 -14.75 -7.92 -7.12
CA GLY A 398 -15.74 -9.00 -7.21
C GLY A 398 -16.36 -9.44 -5.87
N HIS A 399 -15.66 -9.24 -4.77
CA HIS A 399 -16.16 -9.53 -3.42
C HIS A 399 -17.29 -8.58 -2.96
N LEU A 400 -17.52 -7.47 -3.67
CA LEU A 400 -18.60 -6.52 -3.41
C LEU A 400 -19.85 -6.82 -4.22
N SER A 401 -19.82 -7.82 -5.11
CA SER A 401 -21.00 -8.15 -5.93
C SER A 401 -22.15 -8.72 -5.09
N ILE A 402 -21.88 -9.17 -3.87
CA ILE A 402 -22.86 -9.72 -2.93
C ILE A 402 -22.92 -8.83 -1.70
N GLY A 403 -24.04 -8.13 -1.55
CA GLY A 403 -24.31 -7.27 -0.40
C GLY A 403 -24.32 -8.04 0.92
N ALA A 404 -23.97 -7.33 2.01
CA ALA A 404 -23.90 -7.89 3.36
C ALA A 404 -23.12 -9.23 3.47
N SER A 405 -22.07 -9.43 2.65
CA SER A 405 -21.15 -10.57 2.79
C SER A 405 -20.09 -10.32 3.85
N GLU A 406 -19.70 -11.38 4.56
CA GLU A 406 -18.62 -11.35 5.54
C GLU A 406 -17.34 -11.94 4.95
N PRO A 407 -16.13 -11.57 5.44
CA PRO A 407 -14.87 -12.17 4.97
C PRO A 407 -14.86 -13.70 5.01
N SER A 408 -15.48 -14.28 6.03
CA SER A 408 -15.63 -15.74 6.18
C SER A 408 -16.55 -16.39 5.15
N ASP A 409 -17.50 -15.64 4.56
CA ASP A 409 -18.38 -16.18 3.52
C ASP A 409 -17.58 -16.58 2.29
N TRP A 410 -16.46 -15.88 2.03
CA TRP A 410 -15.64 -16.05 0.84
C TRP A 410 -14.59 -17.17 0.93
N LEU A 411 -14.38 -17.74 2.11
CA LEU A 411 -13.44 -18.84 2.36
C LEU A 411 -12.05 -18.55 1.72
N ASP A 412 -11.42 -19.57 1.13
CA ASP A 412 -10.13 -19.52 0.45
C ASP A 412 -10.23 -19.19 -1.05
N THR A 413 -11.36 -18.68 -1.51
CA THR A 413 -11.57 -18.42 -2.94
C THR A 413 -10.65 -17.32 -3.47
N GLY A 414 -10.24 -17.46 -4.74
CA GLY A 414 -9.18 -16.64 -5.32
C GLY A 414 -7.77 -17.02 -4.85
N GLN A 415 -7.61 -17.96 -3.92
CA GLN A 415 -6.30 -18.47 -3.49
C GLN A 415 -6.02 -19.85 -4.09
N CYS A 416 -4.74 -20.11 -4.41
CA CYS A 416 -4.30 -21.47 -4.70
C CYS A 416 -3.84 -22.17 -3.43
N ILE A 417 -4.38 -23.36 -3.17
CA ILE A 417 -4.19 -24.09 -1.90
C ILE A 417 -2.93 -24.96 -1.88
N ASP A 418 -2.28 -25.14 -3.03
CA ASP A 418 -1.04 -25.90 -3.22
C ASP A 418 0.18 -25.00 -3.50
N CYS A 419 0.01 -23.68 -3.43
CA CYS A 419 1.06 -22.68 -3.63
C CYS A 419 1.86 -22.40 -2.36
N PHE A 420 3.15 -22.09 -2.52
CA PHE A 420 3.98 -21.66 -1.39
C PHE A 420 3.79 -20.18 -1.09
N ARG A 421 2.94 -19.87 -0.10
CA ARG A 421 2.69 -18.49 0.40
C ARG A 421 2.44 -17.49 -0.73
N PRO A 422 1.51 -17.78 -1.67
CA PRO A 422 1.30 -16.95 -2.85
C PRO A 422 0.87 -15.54 -2.46
N SER A 423 1.03 -14.60 -3.39
CA SER A 423 0.35 -13.33 -3.26
C SER A 423 -1.17 -13.50 -3.18
N PHE A 424 -1.82 -12.66 -2.38
CA PHE A 424 -3.27 -12.72 -2.24
C PHE A 424 -3.93 -12.49 -3.61
N ASN A 425 -4.89 -13.36 -3.95
CA ASN A 425 -5.54 -13.36 -5.27
C ASN A 425 -4.54 -13.49 -6.45
N HIS A 426 -3.50 -14.31 -6.30
CA HIS A 426 -2.37 -14.41 -7.25
C HIS A 426 -2.76 -14.39 -8.74
N ARG A 427 -2.05 -13.56 -9.52
CA ARG A 427 -2.19 -13.42 -10.98
C ARG A 427 -1.04 -14.15 -11.70
N PRO A 428 -1.31 -15.30 -12.35
CA PRO A 428 -0.24 -16.07 -12.96
C PRO A 428 0.49 -15.36 -14.12
N GLY A 429 -0.20 -14.55 -14.92
CA GLY A 429 0.38 -13.84 -16.07
C GLY A 429 1.46 -12.82 -15.69
N THR A 430 1.48 -12.37 -14.44
CA THR A 430 2.49 -11.46 -13.88
C THR A 430 3.39 -12.14 -12.84
N SER A 431 3.39 -13.48 -12.80
CA SER A 431 4.38 -14.24 -12.04
C SER A 431 5.79 -14.09 -12.63
N ILE A 432 6.81 -14.32 -11.81
CA ILE A 432 8.21 -14.23 -12.26
C ILE A 432 8.54 -15.36 -13.23
N GLN A 433 8.07 -16.59 -12.98
CA GLN A 433 8.29 -17.69 -13.90
C GLN A 433 7.70 -17.41 -15.29
N TYR A 434 6.53 -16.75 -15.37
CA TYR A 434 5.99 -16.28 -16.66
C TYR A 434 6.93 -15.27 -17.32
N GLY A 435 7.33 -14.22 -16.59
CA GLY A 435 8.23 -13.19 -17.09
C GLY A 435 9.56 -13.73 -17.61
N LEU A 436 10.16 -14.72 -16.93
CA LEU A 436 11.39 -15.38 -17.34
C LEU A 436 11.22 -16.31 -18.56
N ALA A 437 10.01 -16.85 -18.76
CA ALA A 437 9.73 -17.80 -19.83
C ALA A 437 9.42 -17.09 -21.17
N ILE A 438 8.87 -15.88 -21.14
CA ILE A 438 8.50 -15.14 -22.35
C ILE A 438 9.71 -14.50 -23.04
N SER A 439 9.52 -14.12 -24.30
CA SER A 439 10.46 -13.32 -25.08
C SER A 439 9.67 -12.43 -26.03
N ASN A 440 10.11 -11.20 -26.20
CA ASN A 440 9.54 -10.33 -27.22
C ASN A 440 10.30 -10.50 -28.54
N PHE A 441 9.56 -10.68 -29.63
CA PHE A 441 10.06 -10.88 -30.99
C PHE A 441 9.66 -9.75 -31.96
N ASP A 442 9.24 -8.58 -31.45
CA ASP A 442 8.97 -7.39 -32.27
C ASP A 442 10.20 -7.01 -33.14
N ASP A 443 11.41 -7.23 -32.63
CA ASP A 443 12.65 -7.33 -33.41
C ASP A 443 13.18 -8.78 -33.37
N PRO A 444 12.90 -9.60 -34.40
CA PRO A 444 13.30 -11.01 -34.43
C PRO A 444 14.82 -11.25 -34.38
N GLU A 445 15.62 -10.28 -34.82
CA GLU A 445 17.09 -10.41 -34.82
C GLU A 445 17.68 -10.11 -33.43
N ASN A 446 16.97 -9.35 -32.59
CA ASN A 446 17.37 -8.99 -31.23
C ASN A 446 16.21 -9.16 -30.23
N PRO A 447 15.78 -10.40 -29.96
CA PRO A 447 14.66 -10.65 -29.05
C PRO A 447 14.98 -10.18 -27.64
N THR A 448 14.08 -9.40 -27.04
CA THR A 448 14.21 -8.87 -25.68
C THR A 448 13.64 -9.85 -24.65
N ARG A 449 14.33 -9.94 -23.50
CA ARG A 449 14.00 -10.79 -22.36
C ARG A 449 14.24 -10.03 -21.06
N PHE A 450 13.49 -10.37 -20.02
CA PHE A 450 13.85 -9.95 -18.67
C PHE A 450 15.10 -10.71 -18.21
N ASN A 451 16.05 -9.97 -17.66
CA ASN A 451 17.29 -10.50 -17.08
C ASN A 451 17.38 -10.08 -15.61
N TRP A 452 16.41 -10.55 -14.82
CA TRP A 452 16.27 -10.16 -13.42
C TRP A 452 17.26 -10.91 -12.51
N GLY A 453 17.88 -10.16 -11.60
CA GLY A 453 18.25 -10.70 -10.29
C GLY A 453 17.02 -10.73 -9.37
N PHE A 454 17.02 -11.64 -8.40
CA PHE A 454 15.91 -11.77 -7.46
C PHE A 454 16.30 -11.21 -6.11
N ILE A 455 15.39 -10.43 -5.52
CA ILE A 455 15.46 -10.03 -4.13
C ILE A 455 14.16 -10.38 -3.42
N SER A 456 14.23 -10.51 -2.11
CA SER A 456 13.04 -10.42 -1.27
C SER A 456 13.16 -9.18 -0.41
N ALA A 457 12.06 -8.48 -0.22
CA ALA A 457 11.99 -7.28 0.60
C ALA A 457 10.83 -7.39 1.60
N SER A 458 10.84 -6.56 2.64
CA SER A 458 9.78 -6.61 3.63
C SER A 458 8.49 -5.95 3.13
N ASP A 459 8.62 -4.86 2.36
CA ASP A 459 7.49 -4.01 1.95
C ASP A 459 6.67 -3.63 3.18
N ASN A 460 7.41 -3.15 4.17
CA ASN A 460 6.90 -2.96 5.51
C ASN A 460 6.29 -1.58 5.68
N HIS A 461 5.03 -1.52 6.11
CA HIS A 461 4.30 -0.27 6.30
C HIS A 461 4.35 0.26 7.74
N ARG A 462 5.44 -0.05 8.47
CA ARG A 462 5.62 0.30 9.88
C ARG A 462 6.96 0.92 10.21
N ALA A 463 7.72 1.37 9.22
CA ALA A 463 9.09 1.85 9.38
C ALA A 463 10.00 0.84 10.09
N ARG A 464 9.93 -0.44 9.69
CA ARG A 464 10.72 -1.52 10.28
C ARG A 464 11.44 -2.35 9.22
N PRO A 465 12.59 -1.85 8.74
CA PRO A 465 13.43 -2.58 7.79
C PRO A 465 13.88 -3.94 8.33
N GLY A 466 13.82 -4.98 7.52
CA GLY A 466 14.31 -6.33 7.86
C GLY A 466 13.46 -7.05 8.91
N THR A 467 12.15 -6.80 8.94
CA THR A 467 11.21 -7.48 9.86
C THR A 467 11.04 -8.96 9.54
N GLY A 468 11.79 -9.82 10.26
CA GLY A 468 11.71 -11.28 10.10
C GLY A 468 10.69 -11.99 11.00
N TYR A 469 10.03 -11.29 11.93
CA TYR A 469 9.24 -11.90 13.02
C TYR A 469 7.77 -12.14 12.67
N LYS A 470 7.47 -12.67 11.48
CA LYS A 470 6.08 -12.81 11.00
C LYS A 470 5.13 -13.59 11.93
N PRO A 471 5.56 -14.64 12.67
CA PRO A 471 4.64 -15.37 13.56
C PRO A 471 4.26 -14.66 14.86
N ALA A 472 4.97 -13.59 15.26
CA ALA A 472 4.76 -12.93 16.55
C ALA A 472 4.41 -11.46 16.35
N GLN A 473 3.44 -10.95 17.13
CA GLN A 473 2.97 -9.56 17.03
C GLN A 473 2.58 -9.18 15.59
N ARG A 474 1.78 -10.00 14.89
CA ARG A 474 1.44 -9.84 13.46
C ARG A 474 1.01 -8.41 13.09
N LEU A 475 0.14 -7.77 13.89
CA LEU A 475 -0.30 -6.37 13.68
C LEU A 475 0.83 -5.33 13.76
N ARG A 476 2.00 -5.73 14.25
CA ARG A 476 3.17 -4.91 14.53
C ARG A 476 4.35 -5.21 13.61
N THR A 477 4.44 -6.43 13.08
CA THR A 477 5.62 -6.96 12.37
C THR A 477 5.30 -7.49 10.98
N THR A 478 4.04 -7.43 10.54
CA THR A 478 3.55 -7.92 9.24
C THR A 478 2.44 -7.02 8.73
N GLU A 479 2.13 -7.04 7.44
CA GLU A 479 1.07 -6.23 6.80
C GLU A 479 -0.38 -6.63 7.17
N MET A 480 -0.58 -7.28 8.31
CA MET A 480 -1.90 -7.54 8.88
C MET A 480 -2.52 -6.27 9.43
N ALA A 481 -3.77 -6.00 9.07
CA ALA A 481 -4.64 -5.00 9.67
C ALA A 481 -5.90 -5.68 10.24
N ARG A 482 -6.54 -5.07 11.24
CA ARG A 482 -7.85 -5.53 11.77
C ARG A 482 -8.69 -4.35 12.23
N ILE A 483 -10.01 -4.41 12.12
CA ILE A 483 -10.87 -3.41 12.74
C ILE A 483 -11.21 -3.87 14.17
N GLU A 484 -10.92 -3.05 15.18
CA GLU A 484 -11.06 -3.47 16.59
C GLU A 484 -12.52 -3.46 17.11
N SER A 485 -13.49 -3.01 16.32
CA SER A 485 -14.86 -2.78 16.78
C SER A 485 -15.91 -3.34 15.81
N ASP A 486 -16.71 -4.29 16.30
CA ASP A 486 -17.86 -4.86 15.58
C ASP A 486 -18.85 -3.77 15.11
N TYR A 487 -19.04 -2.73 15.93
CA TYR A 487 -19.88 -1.59 15.57
C TYR A 487 -19.32 -0.82 14.36
N LEU A 488 -18.00 -0.66 14.27
CA LEU A 488 -17.36 0.01 13.15
C LEU A 488 -17.38 -0.86 11.91
N ILE A 489 -17.17 -2.17 12.08
CA ILE A 489 -17.33 -3.17 11.02
C ILE A 489 -18.76 -3.09 10.45
N ASP A 490 -19.79 -3.11 11.29
CA ASP A 490 -21.20 -3.04 10.85
C ASP A 490 -21.56 -1.70 10.18
N MET A 491 -21.00 -0.59 10.66
CA MET A 491 -21.20 0.73 10.05
C MET A 491 -20.52 0.84 8.69
N MET A 492 -19.36 0.20 8.53
CA MET A 492 -18.56 0.22 7.31
C MET A 492 -19.03 -0.80 6.27
N ARG A 493 -19.72 -1.86 6.71
CA ARG A 493 -20.38 -2.84 5.84
C ARG A 493 -21.64 -2.23 5.22
N GLN A 494 -21.91 -2.60 3.96
CA GLN A 494 -23.16 -2.32 3.25
C GLN A 494 -24.31 -3.19 3.80
N THR A 495 -24.61 -3.08 5.11
CA THR A 495 -25.57 -3.94 5.84
C THR A 495 -27.04 -3.72 5.47
N ASN A 496 -27.33 -2.68 4.67
CA ASN A 496 -28.68 -2.34 4.22
C ASN A 496 -29.03 -2.92 2.84
N GLU A 497 -28.11 -3.62 2.18
CA GLU A 497 -28.34 -4.21 0.86
C GLU A 497 -29.15 -5.51 0.92
N GLU A 498 -29.83 -5.83 -0.18
CA GLU A 498 -30.67 -7.04 -0.24
C GLU A 498 -29.81 -8.31 -0.12
N TYR A 499 -30.07 -9.08 0.94
CA TYR A 499 -29.25 -10.23 1.32
C TYR A 499 -29.15 -11.31 0.24
N ALA A 500 -30.11 -11.39 -0.69
CA ALA A 500 -30.21 -12.44 -1.71
C ALA A 500 -30.19 -11.90 -3.15
N GLU A 501 -29.60 -10.72 -3.39
CA GLU A 501 -29.36 -10.18 -4.72
C GLU A 501 -27.87 -9.90 -4.97
N ALA A 502 -27.49 -9.87 -6.24
CA ALA A 502 -26.15 -9.46 -6.65
C ALA A 502 -26.24 -8.16 -7.44
N GLU A 503 -25.18 -7.35 -7.35
CA GLU A 503 -25.06 -6.10 -8.10
C GLU A 503 -23.79 -6.12 -8.93
N LEU A 504 -23.88 -5.50 -10.12
CA LEU A 504 -22.73 -5.27 -10.99
C LEU A 504 -22.46 -3.77 -11.00
N GLU A 505 -21.38 -3.37 -10.33
CA GLU A 505 -20.89 -1.99 -10.34
C GLU A 505 -19.39 -2.01 -10.60
N THR A 506 -18.95 -1.27 -11.60
CA THR A 506 -17.52 -1.24 -11.95
C THR A 506 -16.71 -0.48 -10.91
N LEU A 507 -15.38 -0.68 -10.91
CA LEU A 507 -14.46 0.14 -10.11
C LEU A 507 -14.63 1.65 -10.38
N GLU A 508 -14.98 2.01 -11.62
CA GLU A 508 -15.21 3.40 -11.99
C GLU A 508 -16.53 3.92 -11.43
N ASP A 509 -17.59 3.11 -11.47
CA ASP A 509 -18.91 3.46 -10.91
C ASP A 509 -18.81 3.74 -9.41
N ARG A 510 -17.96 3.00 -8.72
CA ARG A 510 -17.81 3.15 -7.28
C ARG A 510 -16.57 3.92 -6.82
N ARG A 511 -15.88 4.68 -7.70
CA ARG A 511 -14.68 5.46 -7.35
C ARG A 511 -14.81 6.35 -6.09
N ASP A 512 -16.03 6.77 -5.75
CA ASP A 512 -16.36 7.69 -4.66
C ASP A 512 -16.67 7.00 -3.32
N ASP A 513 -16.77 5.67 -3.29
CA ASP A 513 -17.01 4.89 -2.08
C ASP A 513 -15.67 4.39 -1.50
N LEU A 514 -15.55 4.30 -0.18
CA LEU A 514 -14.29 3.96 0.51
C LEU A 514 -14.29 2.53 1.04
N SER A 515 -15.43 1.85 0.91
CA SER A 515 -15.60 0.49 1.39
C SER A 515 -14.90 -0.57 0.52
N PHE A 516 -14.40 -0.19 -0.68
CA PHE A 516 -13.88 -1.08 -1.72
C PHE A 516 -12.97 -2.21 -1.29
N ASN A 517 -12.16 -1.96 -0.28
CA ASN A 517 -10.98 -2.77 -0.02
C ASN A 517 -10.99 -3.43 1.36
N MET A 518 -11.93 -3.08 2.24
CA MET A 518 -11.81 -3.49 3.64
C MET A 518 -12.05 -4.99 3.85
N LEU A 519 -13.01 -5.59 3.14
CA LEU A 519 -13.26 -7.03 3.23
C LEU A 519 -12.05 -7.83 2.71
N GLU A 520 -11.43 -7.39 1.62
CA GLU A 520 -10.23 -8.05 1.08
C GLU A 520 -8.99 -7.83 1.96
N VAL A 521 -8.85 -6.67 2.63
CA VAL A 521 -7.77 -6.44 3.62
C VAL A 521 -7.90 -7.42 4.78
N GLU A 522 -9.11 -7.65 5.30
CA GLU A 522 -9.34 -8.64 6.36
C GLU A 522 -9.06 -10.06 5.87
N ARG A 523 -9.49 -10.41 4.64
CA ARG A 523 -9.20 -11.73 4.05
C ARG A 523 -7.71 -11.96 3.83
N GLN A 524 -6.98 -10.98 3.29
CA GLN A 524 -5.53 -11.06 3.13
C GLN A 524 -4.81 -11.21 4.48
N GLY A 525 -5.31 -10.55 5.53
CA GLY A 525 -4.74 -10.62 6.87
C GLY A 525 -5.02 -11.93 7.62
N SER A 526 -6.04 -12.70 7.21
CA SER A 526 -6.57 -13.86 7.95
C SER A 526 -5.64 -15.07 8.03
#